data_AF-A0A2D0IAT9-F1
#
_entry.id   AF-A0A2D0IAT9-F1
#
_cell.length_a   1.000
_cell.length_b   1.000
_cell.length_c   1.000
_cell.angle_alpha   90.00
_cell.angle_beta   90.00
_cell.angle_gamma   90.00
#
_symmetry.space_group_name_H-M   'P 1'
#
loop_
_entity.id
_entity.type
_entity.pdbx_description
1 polymer ?
#
loop_
_entity_poly.entity_id
_entity_poly.type
_entity_poly.pdbx_seq_one_letter_code
_entity_poly.pdbx_strand_id
1 'polypeptide(L)'
;MKRYSLAALFIVVLIAILVATYFYFLNIVYEDKTVAEEVKTFSALKTAVEQPVAVYAEGDVLRTKNDQYKELLQEFGMEADVKIDQQKLIIQGGIHDTYSYVLLKRLLDVVKNDDVELVSSCIGQGCTTDEFGFSIIVHPYVLKIPN
;
A
#
# COMPACT_ATOMS: atom_id res chain seq x y z
N MET A 1 3.02 48.34 1.10
CA MET A 1 3.23 46.97 1.61
C MET A 1 2.57 46.87 2.97
N LYS A 2 1.53 46.02 3.10
CA LYS A 2 0.71 45.92 4.32
C LYS A 2 1.59 45.38 5.45
N ARG A 3 1.75 46.17 6.52
CA ARG A 3 2.45 45.78 7.75
C ARG A 3 1.62 44.67 8.40
N TYR A 4 1.91 43.41 8.09
CA TYR A 4 1.42 42.30 8.89
C TYR A 4 1.96 42.52 10.31
N SER A 5 1.04 42.72 11.25
CA SER A 5 1.36 43.02 12.64
C SER A 5 2.19 41.88 13.20
N LEU A 6 3.40 42.19 13.68
CA LEU A 6 4.33 41.25 14.29
C LEU A 6 3.63 40.34 15.34
N ALA A 7 2.60 40.89 16.00
CA ALA A 7 1.75 40.19 16.96
C ALA A 7 0.98 39.02 16.35
N ALA A 8 0.46 39.15 15.13
CA ALA A 8 -0.28 38.07 14.46
C ALA A 8 0.66 36.90 14.13
N LEU A 9 1.89 37.20 13.72
CA LEU A 9 2.90 36.19 13.41
C LEU A 9 3.36 35.45 14.68
N PHE A 10 3.49 36.17 15.80
CA PHE A 10 3.78 35.58 17.10
C PHE A 10 2.69 34.62 17.60
N ILE A 11 1.42 34.97 17.40
CA ILE A 11 0.28 34.10 17.76
C ILE A 11 0.30 32.81 16.93
N VAL A 12 0.58 32.89 15.63
CA VAL A 12 0.66 31.71 14.75
C VAL A 12 1.78 30.77 15.19
N VAL A 13 2.94 31.32 15.57
CA VAL A 13 4.07 30.52 16.08
C VAL A 13 3.69 29.83 17.40
N LEU A 14 3.01 30.53 18.32
CA LEU A 14 2.56 29.92 19.57
C LEU A 14 1.58 28.77 19.36
N ILE A 15 0.62 28.93 18.44
CA ILE A 15 -0.35 27.87 18.11
C ILE A 15 0.38 26.66 17.50
N ALA A 16 1.33 26.89 16.59
CA ALA A 16 2.10 25.81 15.98
C ALA A 16 2.89 25.00 17.01
N ILE A 17 3.51 25.66 18.00
CA ILE A 17 4.23 25.00 19.08
C ILE A 17 3.27 24.17 19.94
N LEU A 18 2.12 24.74 20.33
CA LEU A 18 1.11 24.06 21.14
C LEU A 18 0.59 22.77 20.48
N VAL A 19 0.27 22.85 19.18
CA VAL A 19 -0.18 21.70 18.38
C VAL A 19 0.92 20.64 18.29
N ALA A 20 2.17 21.04 18.04
CA ALA A 20 3.29 20.09 17.99
C ALA A 20 3.53 19.38 19.34
N THR A 21 3.47 20.10 20.46
CA THR A 21 3.58 19.49 21.80
C THR A 21 2.41 18.59 22.12
N TYR A 22 1.20 18.91 21.66
CA TYR A 22 0.02 18.06 21.86
C TYR A 22 0.15 16.73 21.11
N PHE A 23 0.61 16.75 19.85
CA PHE A 23 0.88 15.54 19.09
C PHE A 23 2.04 14.72 19.68
N TYR A 24 3.08 15.37 20.20
CA TYR A 24 4.17 14.69 20.91
C TYR A 24 3.69 13.99 22.18
N PHE A 25 2.82 14.63 22.97
CA PHE A 25 2.25 14.04 24.18
C PHE A 25 1.31 12.87 23.88
N LEU A 26 0.50 12.98 22.82
CA LEU A 26 -0.33 11.86 22.35
C LEU A 26 0.54 10.68 21.93
N ASN A 27 1.65 10.92 21.23
CA ASN A 27 2.53 9.84 20.79
C ASN A 27 3.12 9.06 21.97
N ILE A 28 3.58 9.77 23.02
CA ILE A 28 4.14 9.14 24.23
C ILE A 28 3.06 8.35 25.00
N VAL A 29 1.86 8.92 25.19
CA VAL A 29 0.81 8.26 25.99
C VAL A 29 0.23 7.04 25.28
N TYR A 30 0.21 7.03 23.94
CA TYR A 30 -0.29 5.91 23.14
C TYR A 30 0.77 4.85 22.83
N GLU A 31 2.06 5.17 22.81
CA GLU A 31 3.13 4.15 22.69
C GLU A 31 3.33 3.35 23.98
N ASP A 32 3.20 3.97 25.16
CA ASP A 32 3.65 3.34 26.42
C ASP A 32 2.57 2.48 27.12
N LYS A 33 1.28 2.65 26.78
CA LYS A 33 0.18 1.93 27.44
C LYS A 33 -0.32 0.66 26.75
N THR A 34 0.01 0.43 25.48
CA THR A 34 -0.50 -0.72 24.70
C THR A 34 0.48 -1.88 24.60
N VAL A 35 1.78 -1.66 24.87
CA VAL A 35 2.81 -2.66 24.52
C VAL A 35 3.18 -3.61 25.67
N ALA A 36 2.97 -3.25 26.94
CA ALA A 36 3.53 -4.05 28.04
C ALA A 36 2.67 -5.25 28.49
N GLU A 37 1.33 -5.14 28.47
CA GLU A 37 0.44 -6.21 28.96
C GLU A 37 -0.10 -7.13 27.85
N GLU A 38 -0.30 -6.62 26.62
CA GLU A 38 -0.78 -7.46 25.50
C GLU A 38 0.31 -8.39 24.93
N VAL A 39 1.59 -8.06 25.11
CA VAL A 39 2.70 -8.88 24.54
C VAL A 39 2.85 -10.23 25.27
N LYS A 40 2.46 -10.34 26.54
CA LYS A 40 2.51 -11.62 27.27
C LYS A 40 1.37 -12.56 26.89
N THR A 41 0.17 -12.04 26.66
CA THR A 41 -0.99 -12.83 26.20
C THR A 41 -0.85 -13.23 24.73
N PHE A 42 -0.33 -12.36 23.87
CA PHE A 42 -0.03 -12.70 22.47
C PHE A 42 1.08 -13.75 22.33
N SER A 43 2.12 -13.70 23.18
CA SER A 43 3.18 -14.72 23.17
C SER A 43 2.65 -16.11 23.51
N ALA A 44 1.70 -16.23 24.43
CA ALA A 44 1.08 -17.50 24.78
C ALA A 44 0.16 -18.02 23.66
N LEU A 45 -0.60 -17.15 23.00
CA LEU A 45 -1.41 -17.48 21.81
C LEU A 45 -0.54 -17.89 20.60
N LYS A 46 0.61 -17.23 20.41
CA LYS A 46 1.58 -17.52 19.33
C LYS A 46 2.26 -18.89 19.46
N THR A 47 2.20 -19.51 20.63
CA THR A 47 2.78 -20.85 20.88
C THR A 47 1.73 -21.97 20.67
N ALA A 48 0.44 -21.63 20.70
CA ALA A 48 -0.67 -22.59 20.55
C ALA A 48 -1.32 -22.57 19.16
N VAL A 49 -1.14 -21.49 18.39
CA VAL A 49 -1.66 -21.36 17.03
C VAL A 49 -0.49 -21.56 16.06
N GLU A 50 -0.52 -22.64 15.29
CA GLU A 50 0.39 -22.89 14.18
C GLU A 50 0.48 -21.62 13.32
N GLN A 51 1.68 -21.04 13.23
CA GLN A 51 1.85 -19.76 12.55
C GLN A 51 1.46 -19.92 11.07
N PRO A 52 0.56 -19.09 10.53
CA PRO A 52 0.18 -19.19 9.14
C PRO A 52 1.40 -19.00 8.24
N VAL A 53 1.63 -19.94 7.34
CA VAL A 53 2.71 -19.91 6.36
C VAL A 53 2.16 -19.33 5.07
N ALA A 54 2.83 -18.32 4.53
CA ALA A 54 2.53 -17.79 3.21
C ALA A 54 2.99 -18.79 2.14
N VAL A 55 2.05 -19.24 1.31
CA VAL A 55 2.31 -20.13 0.18
C VAL A 55 1.85 -19.43 -1.09
N TYR A 56 2.68 -19.39 -2.12
CA TYR A 56 2.32 -18.76 -3.37
C TYR A 56 1.06 -19.36 -4.00
N ALA A 57 0.25 -18.50 -4.59
CA ALA A 57 -1.00 -18.88 -5.21
C ALA A 57 -0.75 -19.61 -6.52
N GLU A 58 -1.48 -20.71 -6.74
CA GLU A 58 -1.41 -21.50 -7.96
C GLU A 58 -2.82 -21.83 -8.46
N GLY A 59 -2.91 -22.21 -9.74
CA GLY A 59 -4.15 -22.69 -10.35
C GLY A 59 -5.31 -21.70 -10.23
N ASP A 60 -6.44 -22.17 -9.69
CA ASP A 60 -7.69 -21.39 -9.60
C ASP A 60 -7.56 -20.15 -8.70
N VAL A 61 -6.70 -20.18 -7.67
CA VAL A 61 -6.48 -19.03 -6.79
C VAL A 61 -5.79 -17.90 -7.55
N LEU A 62 -4.76 -18.23 -8.32
CA LEU A 62 -4.04 -17.27 -9.16
C LEU A 62 -4.97 -16.69 -10.24
N ARG A 63 -5.83 -17.53 -10.84
CA ARG A 63 -6.83 -17.07 -11.82
C ARG A 63 -7.86 -16.13 -11.19
N THR A 64 -8.35 -16.47 -10.00
CA THR A 64 -9.28 -15.62 -9.26
C THR A 64 -8.67 -14.25 -8.96
N LYS A 65 -7.40 -14.23 -8.53
CA LYS A 65 -6.66 -12.97 -8.31
C LYS A 65 -6.50 -12.17 -9.61
N ASN A 66 -6.16 -12.82 -10.72
CA ASN A 66 -6.10 -12.16 -12.03
C ASN A 66 -7.44 -11.50 -12.40
N ASP A 67 -8.55 -12.21 -12.23
CA ASP A 67 -9.89 -11.72 -12.54
C ASP A 67 -10.27 -10.53 -11.63
N GLN A 68 -9.92 -10.57 -10.34
CA GLN A 68 -10.10 -9.46 -9.40
C GLN A 68 -9.33 -8.20 -9.83
N TYR A 69 -8.06 -8.35 -10.22
CA TYR A 69 -7.27 -7.21 -10.72
C TYR A 69 -7.85 -6.67 -12.03
N LYS A 70 -8.37 -7.53 -12.90
CA LYS A 70 -8.99 -7.12 -14.16
C LYS A 70 -10.25 -6.28 -13.93
N GLU A 71 -11.10 -6.71 -13.00
CA GLU A 71 -12.28 -5.94 -12.58
C GLU A 71 -11.88 -4.60 -11.95
N LEU A 72 -10.89 -4.59 -11.06
CA LEU A 72 -10.37 -3.37 -10.41
C LEU A 72 -9.88 -2.34 -11.45
N LEU A 73 -9.12 -2.78 -12.45
CA LEU A 73 -8.62 -1.89 -13.50
C LEU A 73 -9.76 -1.30 -14.33
N GLN A 74 -10.81 -2.09 -14.62
CA GLN A 74 -12.01 -1.62 -15.30
C GLN A 74 -12.79 -0.61 -14.45
N GLU A 75 -12.94 -0.86 -13.14
CA GLU A 75 -13.60 0.07 -12.21
C GLU A 75 -12.87 1.41 -12.11
N PHE A 76 -11.53 1.38 -12.16
CA PHE A 76 -10.72 2.57 -12.19
C PHE A 76 -10.80 3.33 -13.52
N GLY A 77 -11.33 2.70 -14.57
CA GLY A 77 -11.30 3.23 -15.93
C GLY A 77 -9.86 3.38 -16.44
N MET A 78 -8.95 2.51 -15.99
CA MET A 78 -7.54 2.55 -16.35
C MET A 78 -7.32 1.78 -17.65
N GLU A 79 -6.58 2.38 -18.60
CA GLU A 79 -6.11 1.69 -19.81
C GLU A 79 -4.91 0.81 -19.47
N ALA A 80 -5.20 -0.33 -18.84
CA ALA A 80 -4.23 -1.29 -18.38
C ALA A 80 -4.77 -2.72 -18.52
N ASP A 81 -3.87 -3.68 -18.64
CA ASP A 81 -4.17 -5.10 -18.72
C ASP A 81 -3.42 -5.87 -17.62
N VAL A 82 -4.00 -6.98 -17.20
CA VAL A 82 -3.39 -7.92 -16.26
C VAL A 82 -3.38 -9.31 -16.87
N LYS A 83 -2.21 -9.94 -16.84
CA LYS A 83 -2.01 -11.30 -17.35
C LYS A 83 -1.27 -12.15 -16.35
N ILE A 84 -1.56 -13.44 -16.41
CA ILE A 84 -0.82 -14.46 -15.69
C ILE A 84 0.43 -14.81 -16.50
N ASP A 85 1.60 -14.74 -15.86
CA ASP A 85 2.85 -15.29 -16.37
C ASP A 85 3.42 -16.25 -15.34
N GLN A 86 3.36 -17.54 -15.65
CA GLN A 86 3.69 -18.63 -14.73
C GLN A 86 2.88 -18.54 -13.43
N GLN A 87 3.51 -18.17 -12.32
CA GLN A 87 2.89 -17.99 -10.99
C GLN A 87 2.69 -16.52 -10.62
N LYS A 88 3.02 -15.59 -11.52
CA LYS A 88 3.00 -14.15 -11.28
C LYS A 88 1.89 -13.49 -12.06
N LEU A 89 1.45 -12.34 -11.58
CA LEU A 89 0.59 -11.43 -12.31
C LEU A 89 1.46 -10.28 -12.84
N ILE A 90 1.33 -9.99 -14.12
CA ILE A 90 1.95 -8.84 -14.77
C ILE A 90 0.85 -7.85 -15.11
N ILE A 91 0.87 -6.69 -14.48
CA ILE A 91 -0.05 -5.58 -14.71
C ILE A 91 0.68 -4.52 -15.52
N GLN A 92 0.18 -4.18 -16.71
CA GLN A 92 0.83 -3.22 -17.62
C GLN A 92 -0.18 -2.20 -18.13
N GLY A 93 0.22 -0.95 -18.29
CA GLY A 93 -0.65 0.09 -18.83
C GLY A 93 0.09 1.35 -19.25
N GLY A 94 -0.62 2.21 -19.98
CA GLY A 94 -0.12 3.50 -20.45
C GLY A 94 -0.26 4.60 -19.40
N ILE A 95 0.63 5.60 -19.45
CA ILE A 95 0.54 6.83 -18.67
C ILE A 95 0.44 7.99 -19.66
N HIS A 96 -0.76 8.52 -19.85
CA HIS A 96 -1.04 9.55 -20.85
C HIS A 96 -1.19 10.95 -20.24
N ASP A 97 -1.60 11.02 -18.97
CA ASP A 97 -1.82 12.30 -18.28
C ASP A 97 -1.65 12.18 -16.75
N THR A 98 -1.85 13.31 -16.06
CA THR A 98 -1.82 13.39 -14.59
C THR A 98 -2.86 12.48 -13.94
N TYR A 99 -4.00 12.23 -14.57
CA TYR A 99 -5.04 11.36 -14.06
C TYR A 99 -4.59 9.89 -14.10
N SER A 100 -3.92 9.45 -15.18
CA SER A 100 -3.29 8.13 -15.25
C SER A 100 -2.31 7.90 -14.09
N TYR A 101 -1.53 8.93 -13.72
CA TYR A 101 -0.61 8.85 -12.57
C TYR A 101 -1.33 8.71 -11.22
N VAL A 102 -2.46 9.42 -11.03
CA VAL A 102 -3.29 9.28 -9.82
C VAL A 102 -3.89 7.88 -9.73
N LEU A 103 -4.38 7.34 -10.84
CA LEU A 103 -4.90 5.97 -10.88
C LEU A 103 -3.80 4.93 -10.61
N LEU A 104 -2.60 5.13 -11.16
CA LEU A 104 -1.45 4.27 -10.89
C LEU A 104 -1.08 4.28 -9.41
N LYS A 105 -1.08 5.45 -8.76
CA LYS A 105 -0.86 5.55 -7.32
C LYS A 105 -1.90 4.76 -6.53
N ARG A 106 -3.17 4.85 -6.92
CA ARG A 106 -4.26 4.09 -6.29
C ARG A 106 -4.07 2.59 -6.48
N LEU A 107 -3.64 2.15 -7.67
CA LEU A 107 -3.33 0.74 -7.94
C LEU A 107 -2.17 0.25 -7.06
N LEU A 108 -1.11 1.05 -6.92
CA LEU A 108 0.02 0.72 -6.03
C LEU A 108 -0.41 0.63 -4.56
N ASP A 109 -1.33 1.49 -4.12
CA ASP A 109 -1.91 1.41 -2.78
C ASP A 109 -2.72 0.12 -2.59
N VAL A 110 -3.46 -0.34 -3.61
CA VAL A 110 -4.15 -1.65 -3.57
C VAL A 110 -3.15 -2.79 -3.47
N VAL A 111 -2.15 -2.82 -4.36
CA VAL A 111 -1.10 -3.87 -4.37
C VAL A 111 -0.37 -3.94 -3.03
N LYS A 112 -0.08 -2.79 -2.40
CA LYS A 112 0.60 -2.74 -1.10
C LYS A 112 -0.22 -3.34 0.05
N ASN A 113 -1.55 -3.31 -0.05
CA ASN A 113 -2.45 -3.79 0.99
C ASN A 113 -3.12 -5.14 0.64
N ASP A 114 -2.72 -5.76 -0.46
CA ASP A 114 -3.21 -7.07 -0.90
C ASP A 114 -2.23 -8.19 -0.49
N ASP A 115 -2.70 -9.43 -0.50
CA ASP A 115 -1.90 -10.63 -0.21
C ASP A 115 -0.99 -11.01 -1.40
N VAL A 116 -0.07 -10.10 -1.75
CA VAL A 116 0.83 -10.24 -2.88
C VAL A 116 2.24 -9.76 -2.53
N GLU A 117 3.24 -10.42 -3.10
CA GLU A 117 4.63 -9.96 -3.06
C GLU A 117 4.92 -9.12 -4.30
N LEU A 118 5.43 -7.89 -4.13
CA LEU A 118 5.91 -7.07 -5.24
C LEU A 118 7.27 -7.60 -5.73
N VAL A 119 7.29 -8.24 -6.90
CA VAL A 119 8.51 -8.79 -7.51
C VAL A 119 9.32 -7.69 -8.18
N SER A 120 8.66 -6.82 -8.95
CA SER A 120 9.30 -5.69 -9.61
C SER A 120 8.29 -4.64 -10.04
N SER A 121 8.71 -3.39 -10.11
CA SER A 121 7.95 -2.30 -10.72
C SER A 121 8.83 -1.49 -11.67
N CYS A 122 8.26 -1.12 -12.81
CA CYS A 122 8.84 -0.18 -13.78
C CYS A 122 7.79 0.88 -14.06
N ILE A 123 8.14 2.16 -13.94
CA ILE A 123 7.26 3.29 -14.25
C ILE A 123 8.07 4.32 -15.02
N GLY A 124 7.61 4.70 -16.22
CA GLY A 124 8.27 5.69 -17.06
C GLY A 124 8.50 5.22 -18.49
N GLN A 125 9.49 5.83 -19.14
CA GLN A 125 9.87 5.51 -20.51
C GLN A 125 10.50 4.12 -20.60
N GLY A 126 10.11 3.34 -21.60
CA GLY A 126 10.67 2.01 -21.87
C GLY A 126 10.18 0.90 -20.94
N CYS A 127 9.19 1.16 -20.09
CA CYS A 127 8.57 0.15 -19.23
C CYS A 127 7.49 -0.68 -19.96
N THR A 128 6.88 -0.11 -20.99
CA THR A 128 5.90 -0.77 -21.87
C THR A 128 6.21 -0.42 -23.33
N THR A 129 5.33 -0.85 -24.25
CA THR A 129 5.37 -0.42 -25.65
C THR A 129 4.95 1.05 -25.85
N ASP A 130 4.39 1.68 -24.83
CA ASP A 130 3.99 3.09 -24.86
C ASP A 130 5.19 4.01 -24.56
N GLU A 131 5.09 5.27 -24.99
CA GLU A 131 6.13 6.27 -24.74
C GLU A 131 6.39 6.47 -23.24
N PHE A 132 5.33 6.44 -22.44
CA PHE A 132 5.36 6.39 -20.98
C PHE A 132 4.33 5.36 -20.50
N GLY A 133 4.78 4.42 -19.68
CA GLY A 133 3.92 3.36 -19.17
C GLY A 133 4.39 2.81 -17.84
N PHE A 134 3.68 1.80 -17.35
CA PHE A 134 4.07 1.07 -16.16
C PHE A 134 3.94 -0.44 -16.36
N SER A 135 4.80 -1.19 -15.65
CA SER A 135 4.75 -2.63 -15.57
C SER A 135 5.00 -3.04 -14.13
N ILE A 136 4.01 -3.65 -13.48
CA ILE A 136 4.05 -4.11 -12.10
C ILE A 136 3.95 -5.64 -12.14
N ILE A 137 4.92 -6.32 -11.54
CA ILE A 137 4.93 -7.77 -11.43
C ILE A 137 4.71 -8.12 -9.96
N VAL A 138 3.65 -8.87 -9.68
CA VAL A 138 3.31 -9.33 -8.33
C VAL A 138 3.20 -10.84 -8.29
N HIS A 139 3.50 -11.42 -7.13
CA HIS A 139 3.38 -12.84 -6.85
C HIS A 139 2.35 -13.04 -5.73
N PRO A 140 1.10 -13.40 -6.06
CA PRO A 140 0.08 -13.59 -5.04
C PRO A 140 0.40 -14.77 -4.12
N TYR A 141 0.04 -14.65 -2.85
CA TYR A 141 0.17 -15.73 -1.88
C TYR A 141 -1.11 -15.92 -1.08
N VAL A 142 -1.22 -17.08 -0.43
CA VAL A 142 -2.29 -17.41 0.52
C VAL A 142 -1.68 -17.81 1.85
N LEU A 143 -2.29 -17.34 2.94
CA LEU A 143 -1.94 -17.77 4.28
C LEU A 143 -2.58 -19.13 4.56
N LYS A 144 -1.76 -20.16 4.76
CA LYS A 144 -2.21 -21.49 5.15
C LYS A 144 -1.80 -21.78 6.59
N ILE A 145 -2.71 -22.35 7.39
CA ILE A 145 -2.34 -22.92 8.68
C ILE A 145 -1.55 -24.20 8.39
N PRO A 146 -0.34 -24.39 8.96
CA PRO A 146 0.36 -25.66 8.90
C PRO A 146 -0.55 -26.80 9.37
N ASN A 147 -0.56 -27.94 8.69
CA ASN A 147 -1.26 -29.16 9.15
C ASN A 147 -0.37 -29.99 10.09
#